data_AF-A0A7J7D491-F1
#
_entry.id   AF-A0A7J7D491-F1
#
_cell.length_a   1.000
_cell.length_b   1.000
_cell.length_c   1.000
_cell.angle_alpha   90.00
_cell.angle_beta   90.00
_cell.angle_gamma   90.00
#
_symmetry.space_group_name_H-M   'P 1'
#
loop_
_entity.id
_entity.type
_entity.pdbx_description
1 polymer ?
#
loop_
_entity_poly.entity_id
_entity_poly.type
_entity_poly.pdbx_seq_one_letter_code
_entity_poly.pdbx_strand_id
1 'polypeptide(L)'
;MIITSPSESQTVKLRAILDFSWKTLVLLCKGGTMGFIMEFAENLILRLMEDPEQRDRSTRDHLYKMKAAGKRFSDDNSLPIRPYGFWTFERHNAQLRWDPQISHASGRRNPYDEVLEQTYKDVSK
;
A
#
# COMPACT_ATOMS: atom_id res chain seq x y z
N MET A 1 -3.13 7.22 -9.10
CA MET A 1 -3.93 7.77 -7.98
C MET A 1 -3.69 6.90 -6.77
N ILE A 2 -2.84 7.34 -5.84
CA ILE A 2 -2.61 6.65 -4.58
C ILE A 2 -3.61 7.24 -3.59
N ILE A 3 -4.62 6.45 -3.21
CA ILE A 3 -5.52 6.80 -2.11
C ILE A 3 -4.71 6.56 -0.83
N THR A 4 -4.11 7.62 -0.29
CA THR A 4 -3.47 7.56 1.03
C THR A 4 -4.58 7.40 2.08
N SER A 5 -4.55 6.28 2.79
CA SER A 5 -5.43 6.03 3.93
C SER A 5 -5.26 7.14 4.98
N PRO A 6 -6.34 7.76 5.48
CA PRO A 6 -6.26 8.75 6.54
C PRO A 6 -5.62 8.12 7.80
N SER A 7 -4.72 8.83 8.46
CA SER A 7 -4.09 8.37 9.71
C SER A 7 -5.14 8.10 10.79
N GLU A 8 -4.96 7.03 11.59
CA GLU A 8 -5.91 6.56 12.62
C GLU A 8 -6.40 7.66 13.57
N SER A 9 -5.59 8.70 13.80
CA SER A 9 -5.94 9.86 14.63
C SER A 9 -7.10 10.70 14.06
N GLN A 10 -7.17 10.84 12.73
CA GLN A 10 -8.24 11.59 12.06
C GLN A 10 -9.54 10.80 12.01
N THR A 11 -9.48 9.49 11.82
CA THR A 11 -10.66 8.61 11.76
C THR A 11 -11.36 8.48 13.12
N VAL A 12 -10.60 8.43 14.22
CA VAL A 12 -11.17 8.35 15.57
C VAL A 12 -11.84 9.67 15.98
N LYS A 13 -11.23 10.83 15.64
CA LYS A 13 -11.83 12.15 15.92
C LYS A 13 -13.10 12.40 15.11
N LEU A 14 -13.10 12.05 13.82
CA LEU A 14 -14.28 12.18 12.98
C LEU A 14 -15.40 11.22 13.41
N ARG A 15 -15.07 9.98 13.82
CA ARG A 15 -16.05 9.06 14.43
C ARG A 15 -16.64 9.63 15.71
N ALA A 16 -15.82 10.16 16.63
CA ALA A 16 -16.31 10.74 17.88
C ALA A 16 -17.22 11.96 17.67
N ILE A 17 -16.92 12.81 16.68
CA ILE A 17 -17.75 13.96 16.33
C ILE A 17 -19.07 13.53 15.68
N LEU A 18 -19.03 12.53 14.78
CA LEU A 18 -20.22 11.97 14.16
C LEU A 18 -21.10 11.23 15.19
N ASP A 19 -20.50 10.48 16.11
CA ASP A 19 -21.22 9.79 17.19
C ASP A 19 -21.85 10.78 18.18
N PHE A 20 -21.18 11.90 18.48
CA PHE A 20 -21.72 12.95 19.35
C PHE A 20 -22.88 13.71 18.68
N SER A 21 -22.71 14.06 17.40
CA SER A 21 -23.74 14.74 16.59
C SER A 21 -24.97 13.85 16.36
N TRP A 22 -24.76 12.56 16.11
CA TRP A 22 -25.84 11.59 15.98
C TRP A 22 -26.60 11.40 17.30
N LYS A 23 -25.89 11.28 18.43
CA LYS A 23 -26.53 11.16 19.75
C LYS A 23 -27.34 12.39 20.14
N THR A 24 -26.88 13.60 19.84
CA THR A 24 -27.64 14.83 20.11
C THR A 24 -28.85 14.96 19.19
N LEU A 25 -28.73 14.56 17.92
CA LEU A 25 -29.85 14.52 16.96
C LEU A 25 -30.91 13.49 17.37
N VAL A 26 -30.51 12.30 17.81
CA VAL A 26 -31.40 11.24 18.32
C VAL A 26 -32.10 11.67 19.62
N LEU A 27 -31.41 12.39 20.51
CA LEU A 27 -32.01 12.97 21.72
C LEU A 27 -33.04 14.06 21.40
N LEU A 28 -32.86 14.81 20.30
CA LEU A 28 -33.77 15.87 19.86
C LEU A 28 -35.07 15.32 19.23
N CYS A 29 -34.99 14.16 18.56
CA CYS A 29 -36.14 13.53 17.89
C CYS A 29 -36.98 12.58 18.78
N LYS A 30 -36.66 12.47 20.08
CA LYS A 30 -37.30 11.53 21.03
C LYS A 30 -38.68 11.93 21.54
N GLY A 31 -39.33 12.93 20.94
CA GLY A 31 -40.70 13.36 21.30
C GLY A 31 -41.74 12.83 20.32
N GLY A 32 -42.48 11.77 20.69
CA GLY A 32 -43.74 11.32 20.07
C GLY A 32 -43.66 10.80 18.62
N THR A 33 -44.22 9.61 18.37
CA THR A 33 -44.35 8.87 17.07
C THR A 33 -43.04 8.58 16.28
N MET A 34 -42.10 9.51 16.18
CA MET A 34 -40.77 9.34 15.57
C MET A 34 -39.84 8.42 16.39
N GLY A 35 -39.91 8.47 17.72
CA GLY A 35 -39.07 7.64 18.60
C GLY A 35 -39.31 6.14 18.41
N PHE A 36 -40.57 5.73 18.24
CA PHE A 36 -40.94 4.33 18.02
C PHE A 36 -40.43 3.79 16.67
N ILE A 37 -40.56 4.59 15.61
CA ILE A 37 -40.09 4.21 14.27
C ILE A 37 -38.56 4.11 14.27
N MET A 38 -37.88 5.01 14.98
CA MET A 38 -36.42 4.98 15.12
C MET A 38 -35.94 3.78 15.94
N GLU A 39 -36.57 3.47 17.08
CA GLU A 39 -36.23 2.29 17.89
C GLU A 39 -36.49 0.97 17.16
N PHE A 40 -37.55 0.91 16.34
CA PHE A 40 -37.82 -0.24 15.48
C PHE A 40 -36.80 -0.35 14.35
N ALA A 41 -36.46 0.76 13.69
CA ALA A 41 -35.46 0.79 12.64
C ALA A 41 -34.07 0.42 13.16
N GLU A 42 -33.68 0.89 14.35
CA GLU A 42 -32.43 0.52 15.02
C GLU A 42 -32.36 -0.99 15.27
N ASN A 43 -33.41 -1.60 15.83
CA ASN A 43 -33.45 -3.04 16.08
C ASN A 43 -33.49 -3.88 14.79
N LEU A 44 -34.13 -3.37 13.74
CA LEU A 44 -34.12 -4.00 12.42
C LEU A 44 -32.72 -3.96 11.80
N ILE A 45 -32.06 -2.80 11.83
CA ILE A 45 -30.70 -2.60 11.30
C ILE A 45 -29.69 -3.46 12.09
N LEU A 46 -29.80 -3.53 13.41
CA LEU A 46 -28.92 -4.34 14.26
C LEU A 46 -29.04 -5.85 13.96
N ARG A 47 -30.23 -6.33 13.56
CA ARG A 47 -30.43 -7.72 13.13
C ARG A 47 -29.98 -7.97 11.69
N LEU A 48 -29.98 -6.94 10.85
CA LEU A 48 -29.50 -6.99 9.47
C LEU A 48 -27.97 -6.79 9.37
N MET A 49 -27.34 -6.24 10.41
CA MET A 49 -25.88 -6.15 10.47
C MET A 49 -25.28 -7.55 10.61
N GLU A 50 -24.29 -7.83 9.76
CA GLU A 50 -23.50 -9.05 9.82
C GLU A 50 -22.84 -9.19 11.20
N ASP A 51 -22.93 -10.39 11.77
CA ASP A 51 -22.36 -10.75 13.07
C ASP A 51 -20.86 -10.41 13.09
N PRO A 52 -20.38 -9.60 14.07
CA PRO A 52 -19.00 -9.12 14.11
C PRO A 52 -17.97 -10.26 14.03
N GLU A 53 -18.27 -11.41 14.64
CA GLU A 53 -17.39 -12.58 14.63
C GLU A 53 -17.28 -13.24 13.24
N GLN A 54 -18.32 -13.14 12.41
CA GLN A 54 -18.29 -13.68 11.04
C GLN A 54 -17.45 -12.80 10.12
N ARG A 55 -17.53 -11.47 10.29
CA ARG A 55 -16.70 -10.51 9.55
C ARG A 55 -15.22 -10.68 9.86
N ASP A 56 -14.90 -10.83 11.15
CA ASP A 56 -13.52 -11.04 11.58
C ASP A 56 -12.97 -12.37 11.06
N ARG A 57 -13.78 -13.44 11.06
CA ARG A 57 -13.43 -14.73 10.43
C ARG A 57 -13.17 -14.59 8.92
N SER A 58 -14.07 -13.95 8.19
CA SER A 58 -13.93 -13.74 6.73
C SER A 58 -12.65 -12.94 6.39
N THR A 59 -12.36 -11.90 7.17
CA THR A 59 -11.15 -11.09 7.00
C THR A 59 -9.89 -11.88 7.27
N ARG A 60 -9.87 -12.67 8.36
CA ARG A 60 -8.74 -13.55 8.69
C ARG A 60 -8.52 -14.62 7.62
N ASP A 61 -9.57 -15.24 7.13
CA ASP A 61 -9.49 -16.23 6.06
C ASP A 61 -8.92 -15.63 4.77
N HIS A 62 -9.31 -14.40 4.44
CA HIS A 62 -8.74 -13.67 3.31
C HIS A 62 -7.24 -13.42 3.50
N LEU A 63 -6.83 -12.94 4.68
CA LEU A 63 -5.42 -12.72 5.00
C LEU A 63 -4.60 -14.01 4.94
N TYR A 64 -5.13 -15.12 5.44
CA TYR A 64 -4.47 -16.43 5.38
C TYR A 64 -4.33 -16.92 3.93
N LYS A 65 -5.35 -16.72 3.09
CA LYS A 65 -5.27 -17.03 1.65
C LYS A 65 -4.20 -16.19 0.94
N MET A 66 -4.13 -14.88 1.21
CA MET A 66 -3.09 -14.02 0.66
C MET A 66 -1.68 -14.43 1.10
N LYS A 67 -1.52 -14.74 2.40
CA LYS A 67 -0.24 -15.23 2.94
C LYS A 67 0.19 -16.55 2.28
N ALA A 68 -0.75 -17.47 2.08
CA ALA A 68 -0.48 -18.75 1.42
C ALA A 68 -0.07 -18.54 -0.06
N ALA A 69 -0.76 -17.66 -0.78
CA ALA A 69 -0.41 -17.32 -2.16
C ALA A 69 0.99 -16.67 -2.27
N GLY A 70 1.37 -15.86 -1.29
CA GLY A 70 2.68 -15.21 -1.22
C GLY A 70 3.85 -16.14 -0.88
N LYS A 71 3.60 -17.35 -0.37
CA LYS A 71 4.66 -18.27 0.06
C LYS A 71 5.63 -18.61 -1.07
N ARG A 72 5.13 -18.95 -2.26
CA ARG A 72 5.96 -19.25 -3.44
C ARG A 72 6.86 -18.08 -3.82
N PHE A 73 6.29 -16.87 -3.87
CA PHE A 73 7.06 -15.67 -4.16
C PHE A 73 8.10 -15.39 -3.07
N SER A 74 7.79 -15.62 -1.80
CA SER A 74 8.74 -15.50 -0.71
C SER A 74 9.89 -16.50 -0.82
N ASP A 75 9.58 -17.75 -1.18
CA ASP A 75 10.57 -18.82 -1.38
C ASP A 75 11.48 -18.46 -2.56
N ASP A 76 10.92 -17.98 -3.68
CA ASP A 76 11.66 -17.53 -4.86
C ASP A 76 12.53 -16.29 -4.56
N ASN A 77 12.04 -15.34 -3.74
CA ASN A 77 12.81 -14.15 -3.34
C ASN A 77 13.80 -14.40 -2.20
N SER A 78 13.72 -15.55 -1.52
CA SER A 78 14.75 -15.97 -0.56
C SER A 78 16.04 -16.38 -1.27
N LEU A 79 15.93 -16.74 -2.56
CA LEU A 79 17.07 -17.01 -3.40
C LEU A 79 17.76 -15.70 -3.78
N PRO A 80 19.10 -15.63 -3.74
CA PRO A 80 19.81 -14.48 -4.27
C PRO A 80 19.48 -14.29 -5.75
N ILE A 81 19.40 -13.03 -6.20
CA ILE A 81 19.11 -12.64 -7.61
C ILE A 81 19.99 -13.40 -8.62
N ARG A 82 21.17 -13.86 -8.17
CA ARG A 82 22.06 -14.74 -8.92
C ARG A 82 22.32 -15.99 -8.08
N PRO A 83 22.09 -17.21 -8.61
CA PRO A 83 22.34 -18.44 -7.87
C PRO A 83 23.82 -18.54 -7.43
N TYR A 84 24.03 -19.05 -6.22
CA TYR A 84 25.37 -19.18 -5.61
C TYR A 84 26.30 -20.00 -6.51
N GLY A 85 27.54 -19.52 -6.73
CA GLY A 85 28.53 -20.14 -7.62
C GLY A 85 28.63 -19.52 -9.03
N PHE A 86 27.70 -18.65 -9.44
CA PHE A 86 27.83 -17.88 -10.68
C PHE A 86 28.76 -16.66 -10.55
N TRP A 87 28.73 -15.98 -9.39
CA TRP A 87 29.47 -14.74 -9.08
C TRP A 87 30.94 -14.95 -8.69
N THR A 88 31.35 -16.20 -8.50
CA THR A 88 32.73 -16.60 -8.19
C THR A 88 33.59 -16.79 -9.45
N PHE A 89 32.99 -16.79 -10.65
CA PHE A 89 33.72 -16.91 -11.91
C PHE A 89 34.03 -15.55 -12.53
N GLU A 90 35.32 -15.26 -12.71
CA GLU A 90 35.88 -14.08 -13.39
C GLU A 90 35.20 -13.79 -14.74
N ARG A 91 34.91 -14.82 -15.54
CA ARG A 91 34.26 -14.70 -16.87
C ARG A 91 32.92 -13.99 -16.82
N HIS A 92 32.15 -14.16 -15.75
CA HIS A 92 30.82 -13.58 -15.57
C HIS A 92 30.85 -12.23 -14.83
N ASN A 93 31.94 -11.93 -14.13
CA ASN A 93 32.21 -10.60 -13.55
C ASN A 93 32.84 -9.62 -14.54
N ALA A 94 33.51 -10.09 -15.60
CA ALA A 94 34.03 -9.23 -16.67
C ALA A 94 32.93 -8.36 -17.30
N GLN A 95 31.71 -8.88 -17.40
CA GLN A 95 30.55 -8.15 -17.92
C GLN A 95 30.07 -7.05 -16.96
N LEU A 96 30.19 -7.26 -15.64
CA LEU A 96 29.91 -6.24 -14.62
C LEU A 96 30.91 -5.07 -14.65
N ARG A 97 32.14 -5.29 -15.14
CA ARG A 97 33.09 -4.19 -15.39
C ARG A 97 32.66 -3.31 -16.57
N TRP A 98 31.92 -3.85 -17.53
CA TRP A 98 31.40 -3.11 -18.68
C TRP A 98 30.00 -2.53 -18.44
N ASP A 99 29.23 -3.02 -17.46
CA ASP A 99 27.90 -2.50 -17.08
C ASP A 99 27.90 -0.98 -16.78
N PRO A 100 28.89 -0.42 -16.06
CA PRO A 100 29.02 1.03 -15.87
C PRO A 100 29.32 1.82 -17.16
N GLN A 101 29.76 1.15 -18.23
CA GLN A 101 30.01 1.75 -19.55
C GLN A 101 28.76 1.68 -20.46
N ILE A 102 27.70 0.97 -20.04
CA ILE A 102 26.41 0.88 -20.74
C ILE A 102 25.63 2.21 -20.68
N SER A 103 26.02 3.14 -19.81
CA SER A 103 25.54 4.53 -19.88
C SER A 103 25.82 5.19 -21.24
N HIS A 104 26.76 4.67 -22.03
CA HIS A 104 26.97 5.10 -23.42
C HIS A 104 26.28 4.22 -24.47
N ALA A 105 25.56 3.17 -24.08
CA ALA A 105 24.80 2.34 -25.00
C ALA A 105 23.62 3.13 -25.59
N SER A 106 23.33 2.88 -26.87
CA SER A 106 22.25 3.56 -27.58
C SER A 106 20.90 3.36 -26.84
N GLY A 107 20.22 4.46 -26.54
CA GLY A 107 18.93 4.47 -25.83
C GLY A 107 18.99 4.43 -24.29
N ARG A 108 20.17 4.26 -23.68
CA ARG A 108 20.39 4.39 -22.21
C ARG A 108 21.21 5.61 -21.82
N ARG A 109 21.77 6.30 -22.81
CA ARG A 109 22.50 7.56 -22.66
C ARG A 109 21.55 8.67 -22.23
N ASN A 110 21.84 9.30 -21.10
CA ASN A 110 21.13 10.50 -20.68
C ASN A 110 21.50 11.64 -21.67
N PRO A 111 20.52 12.29 -22.32
CA PRO A 111 20.79 13.29 -23.36
C PRO A 111 21.63 14.48 -22.89
N TYR A 112 21.73 14.71 -21.59
CA TYR A 112 22.51 15.82 -21.02
C TYR A 112 23.96 15.47 -20.68
N ASP A 113 24.36 14.19 -20.73
CA ASP A 113 25.71 13.77 -20.35
C ASP A 113 26.78 14.34 -21.31
N GLU A 114 26.45 14.48 -22.60
CA GLU A 114 27.34 15.11 -23.60
C GLU A 114 27.57 16.60 -23.35
N VAL A 115 26.52 17.31 -22.96
CA VAL A 115 26.56 18.75 -22.71
C VAL A 115 27.38 19.04 -21.44
N LEU A 116 27.20 18.21 -20.41
CA LEU A 116 27.96 18.29 -19.18
C LEU A 116 29.44 17.97 -19.44
N GLU A 117 29.75 16.92 -20.20
CA GLU A 117 31.14 16.57 -20.52
C GLU A 117 31.86 17.69 -21.31
N GLN A 118 31.15 18.33 -22.25
CA GLN A 118 31.69 19.45 -23.02
C GLN A 118 31.98 20.67 -22.13
N THR A 119 31.05 21.03 -21.25
CA THR A 119 31.23 22.16 -20.32
C THR A 119 32.38 21.93 -19.33
N TYR A 120 32.56 20.71 -18.82
CA TYR A 120 33.71 20.39 -17.95
C TYR A 120 35.06 20.52 -18.70
N LYS A 121 35.13 20.11 -19.97
CA LYS A 121 36.35 20.21 -20.79
C LYS A 121 36.73 21.66 -21.11
N ASP A 122 35.74 22.51 -21.36
CA ASP A 122 35.96 23.93 -21.67
C ASP A 122 36.41 24.73 -20.45
N VAL A 123 35.97 24.37 -19.25
CA VAL A 123 36.43 24.98 -17.98
C VAL A 123 37.86 24.58 -17.62
N SER A 124 38.32 23.40 -18.05
CA SER A 124 39.67 22.89 -17.73
C SER A 124 40.80 23.39 -18.64
N LYS A 125 40.49 24.17 -19.68
CA LYS A 125 41.47 24.82 -20.57
C LYS A 125 41.76 26.24 -20.11
#